data_AF-A0A151EK98-F1
#
_entry.id   AF-A0A151EK98-F1
#
_cell.length_a   1.000
_cell.length_b   1.000
_cell.length_c   1.000
_cell.angle_alpha   90.00
_cell.angle_beta   90.00
_cell.angle_gamma   90.00
#
_symmetry.space_group_name_H-M   'P 1'
#
loop_
_entity.id
_entity.type
_entity.pdbx_description
1 polymer ?
#
loop_
_entity_poly.entity_id
_entity_poly.type
_entity_poly.pdbx_seq_one_letter_code
_entity_poly.pdbx_strand_id
1 'polypeptide(L)'
;MPFISIINLISIDIFLDSFENSQYYLCLQNNNNFPDLKEKNSAYVILQKSSHPYFDIKISDTVIYCKTNGEIACDKVEFISIDAVKTYHIKNYYDISSQSIFECQIIGKVINIIENNIWNSISIKFWETSKNSLNLKNLLIKC
;
A
#
# COMPACT_ATOMS: atom_id res chain seq x y z
N MET A 1 21.06 -5.24 -11.48
CA MET A 1 20.81 -3.97 -10.77
C MET A 1 19.35 -3.74 -10.38
N PRO A 2 18.30 -3.92 -11.21
CA PRO A 2 16.92 -3.53 -10.83
C PRO A 2 16.37 -4.29 -9.61
N PHE A 3 16.75 -5.56 -9.40
CA PHE A 3 16.40 -6.31 -8.18
C PHE A 3 17.00 -5.70 -6.91
N ILE A 4 18.27 -5.28 -6.96
CA ILE A 4 18.93 -4.63 -5.81
C ILE A 4 18.27 -3.29 -5.54
N SER A 5 17.96 -2.53 -6.60
CA SER A 5 17.28 -1.24 -6.48
C SER A 5 15.89 -1.39 -5.84
N ILE A 6 15.06 -2.34 -6.27
CA ILE A 6 13.74 -2.52 -5.64
C ILE A 6 13.86 -3.02 -4.20
N ILE A 7 14.79 -3.92 -3.89
CA ILE A 7 15.04 -4.37 -2.51
C ILE A 7 15.42 -3.20 -1.62
N ASN A 8 16.28 -2.29 -2.11
CA ASN A 8 16.63 -1.08 -1.36
C ASN A 8 15.44 -0.12 -1.20
N LEU A 9 14.53 -0.08 -2.16
CA LEU A 9 13.33 0.74 -2.08
C LEU A 9 12.35 0.15 -1.05
N ILE A 10 11.94 -1.10 -1.16
CA ILE A 10 10.84 -1.65 -0.36
C ILE A 10 11.30 -2.47 0.85
N SER A 11 12.60 -2.63 1.09
CA SER A 11 13.22 -3.61 2.00
C SER A 11 13.19 -5.05 1.49
N ILE A 12 14.12 -5.87 1.97
CA ILE A 12 14.23 -7.28 1.59
C ILE A 12 13.05 -8.12 2.07
N ASP A 13 12.52 -7.84 3.26
CA ASP A 13 11.43 -8.62 3.86
C ASP A 13 10.15 -8.49 3.03
N ILE A 14 9.77 -7.26 2.71
CA ILE A 14 8.60 -6.96 1.85
C ILE A 14 8.83 -7.48 0.44
N PHE A 15 10.07 -7.38 -0.07
CA PHE A 15 10.41 -7.93 -1.37
C PHE A 15 10.17 -9.44 -1.41
N LEU A 16 10.71 -10.21 -0.48
CA LEU A 16 10.53 -11.67 -0.44
C LEU A 16 9.06 -12.06 -0.22
N ASP A 17 8.39 -11.43 0.75
CA ASP A 17 6.98 -11.70 1.05
C ASP A 17 6.11 -11.41 -0.18
N SER A 18 6.42 -10.36 -0.95
CA SER A 18 5.68 -10.06 -2.18
C SER A 18 5.78 -11.14 -3.28
N PHE A 19 6.76 -12.03 -3.23
CA PHE A 19 6.88 -13.14 -4.18
C PHE A 19 6.09 -14.37 -3.71
N GLU A 20 6.07 -14.62 -2.40
CA GLU A 20 5.30 -15.71 -1.80
C GLU A 20 3.80 -15.39 -1.76
N ASN A 21 3.48 -14.13 -1.49
CA ASN A 21 2.15 -13.61 -1.18
C ASN A 21 1.71 -12.49 -2.14
N SER A 22 2.06 -12.66 -3.41
CA SER A 22 1.93 -11.66 -4.48
C SER A 22 0.56 -11.00 -4.61
N GLN A 23 -0.54 -11.74 -4.37
CA GLN A 23 -1.92 -11.27 -4.49
C GLN A 23 -2.24 -10.15 -3.50
N TYR A 24 -1.49 -10.05 -2.41
CA TYR A 24 -1.72 -9.10 -1.33
C TYR A 24 -0.90 -7.81 -1.47
N TYR A 25 -0.08 -7.67 -2.51
CA TYR A 25 0.69 -6.47 -2.78
C TYR A 25 0.21 -5.79 -4.07
N LEU A 26 0.12 -4.46 -4.07
CA LEU A 26 -0.27 -3.68 -5.23
C LEU A 26 0.68 -2.49 -5.42
N CYS A 27 1.07 -2.24 -6.66
CA CYS A 27 1.71 -0.99 -7.06
C CYS A 27 0.65 -0.09 -7.67
N LEU A 28 0.51 1.13 -7.17
CA LEU A 28 -0.36 2.15 -7.74
C LEU A 28 0.51 3.27 -8.29
N GLN A 29 0.30 3.65 -9.54
CA GLN A 29 0.90 4.86 -10.08
C GLN A 29 0.12 6.08 -9.55
N ASN A 30 0.78 6.97 -8.83
CA ASN A 30 0.17 8.15 -8.23
C ASN A 30 -0.01 9.27 -9.27
N ASN A 31 -0.98 9.10 -10.16
CA ASN A 31 -1.36 10.11 -11.15
C ASN A 31 -2.28 11.19 -10.54
N ASN A 32 -1.88 11.77 -9.39
CA ASN A 32 -2.68 12.70 -8.57
C ASN A 32 -3.90 12.09 -7.85
N ASN A 33 -4.02 10.76 -7.80
CA ASN A 33 -5.11 10.10 -7.09
C ASN A 33 -5.03 10.31 -5.58
N PHE A 34 -3.82 10.54 -5.04
CA PHE A 34 -3.60 10.82 -3.62
C PHE A 34 -2.90 12.17 -3.47
N PRO A 35 -3.66 13.28 -3.41
CA PRO A 35 -3.10 14.62 -3.31
C PRO A 35 -2.24 14.79 -2.06
N ASP A 36 -2.56 14.11 -0.98
CA ASP A 36 -1.81 14.18 0.29
C ASP A 36 -0.43 13.50 0.22
N LEU A 37 -0.16 12.73 -0.84
CA LEU A 37 1.15 12.13 -1.11
C LEU A 37 2.00 12.96 -2.09
N LYS A 38 1.51 14.14 -2.53
CA LYS A 38 2.15 15.00 -3.54
C LYS A 38 3.46 15.64 -3.08
N GLU A 39 3.66 15.84 -1.78
CA GLU A 39 4.87 16.49 -1.26
C GLU A 39 6.18 15.76 -1.64
N LYS A 40 6.11 14.50 -2.08
CA LYS A 40 7.28 13.67 -2.41
C LYS A 40 7.59 13.49 -3.91
N ASN A 41 7.00 14.23 -4.86
CA ASN A 41 7.11 13.88 -6.29
C ASN A 41 6.84 12.38 -6.55
N SER A 42 5.88 11.83 -5.80
CA SER A 42 5.65 10.41 -5.71
C SER A 42 5.04 9.90 -7.00
N ALA A 43 5.68 8.93 -7.66
CA ALA A 43 5.10 8.28 -8.83
C ALA A 43 4.45 6.95 -8.49
N TYR A 44 4.93 6.26 -7.46
CA TYR A 44 4.44 4.92 -7.15
C TYR A 44 4.16 4.77 -5.67
N VAL A 45 3.04 4.14 -5.37
CA VAL A 45 2.61 3.80 -4.01
C VAL A 45 2.55 2.28 -3.93
N ILE A 46 3.34 1.72 -3.04
CA ILE A 46 3.35 0.29 -2.75
C ILE A 46 2.39 0.03 -1.59
N LEU A 47 1.38 -0.78 -1.84
CA LEU A 47 0.32 -1.11 -0.90
C LEU A 47 0.40 -2.58 -0.48
N GLN A 48 0.25 -2.83 0.81
CA GLN A 48 -0.15 -4.15 1.33
C GLN A 48 -1.66 -4.13 1.57
N LYS A 49 -2.39 -5.04 0.92
CA LYS A 49 -3.84 -5.15 1.01
C LYS A 49 -4.27 -5.63 2.40
N SER A 50 -5.45 -5.20 2.83
CA SER A 50 -6.05 -5.62 4.11
C SER A 50 -6.30 -7.12 4.22
N SER A 51 -6.37 -7.83 3.09
CA SER A 51 -6.52 -9.29 3.05
C SER A 51 -5.24 -10.09 3.29
N HIS A 52 -4.09 -9.43 3.52
CA HIS A 52 -2.85 -10.11 3.87
C HIS A 52 -2.98 -10.84 5.23
N PRO A 53 -2.50 -12.09 5.39
CA PRO A 53 -2.65 -12.84 6.64
C PRO A 53 -1.97 -12.17 7.84
N TYR A 54 -0.89 -11.43 7.58
CA TYR A 54 -0.16 -10.62 8.57
C TYR A 54 -0.47 -9.13 8.47
N PHE A 55 -1.66 -8.77 8.00
CA PHE A 55 -2.07 -7.38 7.92
C PHE A 55 -2.25 -6.81 9.33
N ASP A 56 -1.51 -5.74 9.61
CA ASP A 56 -1.62 -4.98 10.85
C ASP A 56 -1.40 -3.50 10.54
N ILE A 57 -2.13 -2.65 11.25
CA ILE A 57 -2.11 -1.19 11.11
C ILE A 57 -1.71 -0.62 12.46
N LYS A 58 -0.69 0.23 12.42
CA LYS A 58 -0.13 0.91 13.59
C LYS A 58 -0.44 2.39 13.53
N ILE A 59 -0.33 3.04 14.68
CA ILE A 59 -0.32 4.50 14.76
C ILE A 59 0.80 5.00 13.86
N SER A 60 0.52 6.08 13.13
CA SER A 60 1.36 6.67 12.08
C SER A 60 1.45 5.91 10.76
N ASP A 61 0.81 4.74 10.60
CA ASP A 61 0.70 4.14 9.27
C ASP A 61 -0.21 4.99 8.37
N THR A 62 0.11 5.05 7.09
CA THR A 62 -0.75 5.64 6.07
C THR A 62 -1.63 4.54 5.48
N VAL A 63 -2.94 4.77 5.45
CA VAL A 63 -3.94 3.78 5.00
C VAL A 63 -4.74 4.31 3.84
N ILE A 64 -5.07 3.43 2.90
CA ILE A 64 -6.03 3.70 1.83
C ILE A 64 -7.35 3.05 2.22
N TYR A 65 -8.43 3.83 2.21
CA TYR A 65 -9.75 3.39 2.66
C TYR A 65 -10.87 3.99 1.81
N CYS A 66 -12.05 3.38 1.89
CA CYS A 66 -13.27 3.84 1.24
C CYS A 66 -14.13 4.62 2.23
N LYS A 67 -14.39 5.89 1.93
CA LYS A 67 -15.32 6.74 2.67
C LYS A 67 -16.76 6.22 2.52
N THR A 68 -17.64 6.68 3.41
CA THR A 68 -19.07 6.31 3.39
C THR A 68 -19.80 6.75 2.12
N ASN A 69 -19.29 7.77 1.42
CA ASN A 69 -19.79 8.22 0.12
C ASN A 69 -19.22 7.41 -1.07
N GLY A 70 -18.39 6.39 -0.82
CA GLY A 70 -17.76 5.55 -1.84
C GLY A 70 -16.44 6.10 -2.39
N GLU A 71 -16.01 7.30 -1.97
CA GLU A 71 -14.75 7.88 -2.43
C GLU A 71 -13.55 7.21 -1.75
N ILE A 72 -12.46 7.05 -2.50
CA ILE A 72 -11.20 6.54 -1.96
C ILE A 72 -10.42 7.71 -1.36
N ALA A 73 -9.90 7.52 -0.16
CA ALA A 73 -9.04 8.47 0.52
C ALA A 73 -7.79 7.80 1.08
N CYS A 74 -6.81 8.61 1.45
CA CYS A 74 -5.51 8.18 1.92
C CYS A 74 -5.05 9.08 3.05
N ASP A 75 -5.04 8.57 4.28
CA ASP A 75 -4.75 9.38 5.46
C ASP A 75 -3.86 8.61 6.44
N LYS A 76 -3.25 9.35 7.36
CA LYS A 76 -2.40 8.79 8.41
C LYS A 76 -3.24 8.44 9.64
N VAL A 77 -3.01 7.27 10.21
CA VAL A 77 -3.66 6.83 11.45
C VAL A 77 -3.06 7.59 12.62
N GLU A 78 -3.89 8.33 13.36
CA GLU A 78 -3.49 9.09 14.54
C GLU A 78 -3.69 8.28 15.82
N PHE A 79 -4.81 7.54 15.90
CA PHE A 79 -5.18 6.77 17.07
C PHE A 79 -5.98 5.52 16.69
N ILE A 80 -5.92 4.48 17.52
CA ILE A 80 -6.63 3.21 17.32
C ILE A 80 -7.42 2.92 18.60
N SER A 81 -8.74 2.83 18.48
CA SER A 81 -9.61 2.37 19.57
C SER A 81 -9.91 0.88 19.41
N ILE A 82 -9.81 0.14 20.52
CA ILE A 82 -10.11 -1.29 20.59
C ILE A 82 -11.25 -1.46 21.59
N ASP A 83 -12.47 -1.21 21.13
CA ASP A 83 -13.70 -1.48 21.86
C ASP A 83 -14.33 -2.80 21.34
N ALA A 84 -15.65 -2.83 21.10
CA ALA A 84 -16.31 -3.96 20.47
C ALA A 84 -15.89 -4.17 19.00
N VAL A 85 -15.49 -3.08 18.31
CA VAL A 85 -15.00 -3.08 16.93
C VAL A 85 -13.74 -2.22 16.87
N LYS A 86 -12.68 -2.73 16.25
CA LYS A 86 -11.43 -1.99 16.06
C LYS A 86 -11.70 -0.80 15.14
N THR A 87 -11.45 0.40 15.65
CA THR A 87 -11.76 1.66 14.98
C THR A 87 -10.50 2.50 14.85
N TYR A 88 -10.28 3.08 13.68
CA TYR A 88 -9.09 3.86 13.37
C TYR A 88 -9.47 5.33 13.24
N HIS A 89 -8.80 6.19 13.98
CA HIS A 89 -8.97 7.63 13.87
C HIS A 89 -7.89 8.18 12.95
N ILE A 90 -8.33 8.80 11.87
CA ILE A 90 -7.50 9.40 10.85
C ILE A 90 -7.63 10.91 10.92
N LYS A 91 -6.52 11.59 10.62
CA LYS A 91 -6.47 13.05 10.56
C LYS A 91 -6.28 13.47 9.12
N ASN A 92 -7.28 14.15 8.59
CA ASN A 92 -7.15 14.83 7.30
C ASN A 92 -6.26 16.06 7.49
N TYR A 93 -5.30 16.28 6.59
CA TYR A 93 -4.38 17.42 6.67
C TYR A 93 -5.11 18.78 6.71
N TYR A 94 -6.31 18.84 6.13
CA TYR A 94 -7.12 20.07 6.03
C TYR A 94 -8.22 20.20 7.08
N ASP A 95 -8.47 19.16 7.87
CA ASP A 95 -9.58 19.13 8.83
C ASP A 95 -9.06 19.01 10.27
N ILE A 96 -9.62 19.83 11.16
CA ILE A 96 -9.27 19.82 12.59
C ILE A 96 -9.94 18.63 13.29
N SER A 97 -11.03 18.12 12.71
CA SER A 97 -11.77 16.99 13.25
C SER A 97 -11.16 15.66 12.82
N SER A 98 -10.92 14.77 13.80
CA SER A 98 -10.52 13.40 13.50
C SER A 98 -11.74 12.61 13.03
N GLN A 99 -11.59 11.91 11.91
CA GLN A 99 -12.63 11.02 11.39
C GLN A 99 -12.35 9.60 11.84
N SER A 100 -13.40 8.89 12.25
CA SER A 100 -13.32 7.45 12.56
C SER A 100 -13.62 6.63 11.31
N ILE A 101 -12.80 5.62 11.05
CA ILE A 101 -13.00 4.63 9.99
C ILE A 101 -12.94 3.22 10.58
N PHE A 102 -13.73 2.32 10.01
CA PHE A 102 -13.79 0.92 10.41
C PHE A 102 -12.85 0.06 9.59
N GLU A 103 -12.45 -1.10 10.14
CA GLU A 103 -11.58 -2.05 9.45
C GLU A 103 -12.11 -2.49 8.08
N CYS A 104 -13.42 -2.67 7.94
CA CYS A 104 -14.06 -3.04 6.68
C CYS A 104 -13.94 -1.98 5.58
N GLN A 105 -13.64 -0.73 5.94
CA GLN A 105 -13.42 0.35 4.98
C GLN A 105 -11.99 0.37 4.45
N ILE A 106 -11.06 -0.34 5.09
CA ILE A 106 -9.64 -0.27 4.78
C ILE A 106 -9.31 -1.21 3.62
N ILE A 107 -8.79 -0.63 2.54
CA ILE A 107 -8.34 -1.35 1.35
C ILE A 107 -6.93 -1.91 1.58
N GLY A 108 -6.08 -1.13 2.25
CA GLY A 108 -4.72 -1.54 2.59
C GLY A 108 -3.91 -0.43 3.23
N LYS A 109 -2.65 -0.74 3.55
CA LYS A 109 -1.70 0.23 4.12
C LYS A 109 -0.57 0.51 3.14
N VAL A 110 -0.17 1.77 3.08
CA VAL A 110 0.95 2.22 2.25
C VAL A 110 2.24 1.78 2.92
N ILE A 111 2.95 0.89 2.24
CA ILE A 111 4.22 0.35 2.69
C ILE A 111 5.36 1.29 2.30
N ASN A 112 5.32 1.80 1.08
CA ASN A 112 6.31 2.75 0.63
C ASN A 112 5.78 3.66 -0.49
N ILE A 113 6.41 4.82 -0.61
CA ILE A 113 6.15 5.83 -1.61
C ILE A 113 7.46 6.07 -2.35
N ILE A 114 7.46 5.84 -3.66
CA ILE A 114 8.65 5.84 -4.49
C ILE A 114 8.57 7.00 -5.48
N GLU A 115 9.63 7.81 -5.50
CA GLU A 115 9.76 8.97 -6.38
C GLU A 115 9.86 8.57 -7.86
N ASN A 116 9.41 9.47 -8.72
CA ASN A 116 9.54 9.27 -10.16
C ASN A 116 10.97 9.53 -10.65
N ASN A 117 11.75 8.47 -10.79
CA ASN A 117 12.96 8.52 -11.61
C ASN A 117 13.03 7.28 -12.51
N ILE A 118 13.89 7.36 -13.54
CA ILE A 118 14.02 6.30 -14.56
C ILE A 118 14.36 4.95 -13.92
N TRP A 119 15.29 4.94 -12.95
CA TRP A 119 15.73 3.71 -12.29
C TRP A 119 14.64 3.08 -11.43
N ASN A 120 13.89 3.88 -10.67
CA ASN A 120 12.76 3.45 -9.87
C ASN A 120 11.66 2.87 -10.76
N SER A 121 11.33 3.56 -11.86
CA SER A 121 10.32 3.11 -12.82
C SER A 121 10.67 1.77 -13.44
N ILE A 122 11.93 1.59 -13.86
CA ILE A 122 12.42 0.30 -14.40
C ILE A 122 12.33 -0.78 -13.31
N SER A 123 12.82 -0.49 -12.11
CA SER A 123 12.87 -1.46 -11.00
C SER A 123 11.49 -1.93 -10.58
N ILE A 124 10.52 -1.03 -10.50
CA ILE A 124 9.12 -1.35 -10.19
C ILE A 124 8.49 -2.19 -11.29
N LYS A 125 8.65 -1.83 -12.56
CA LYS A 125 8.13 -2.63 -13.67
C LYS A 125 8.70 -4.04 -13.70
N PHE A 126 9.99 -4.18 -13.41
CA PHE A 126 10.64 -5.49 -13.27
C PHE A 126 10.03 -6.29 -12.12
N TRP A 127 9.84 -5.65 -10.97
CA TRP A 127 9.21 -6.27 -9.81
C TRP A 127 7.79 -6.75 -10.10
N GLU A 128 6.92 -5.88 -10.64
CA GLU A 128 5.53 -6.23 -10.99
C GLU A 128 5.48 -7.39 -12.00
N THR A 129 6.30 -7.33 -13.05
CA THR A 129 6.34 -8.37 -14.08
C THR A 129 6.81 -9.71 -13.50
N SER A 130 7.83 -9.68 -12.64
CA SER A 130 8.36 -10.89 -11.99
C SER A 130 7.29 -11.55 -11.10
N LYS A 131 6.61 -10.73 -10.30
CA LYS A 131 5.52 -11.16 -9.43
C LYS A 131 4.36 -11.79 -10.21
N ASN A 132 3.96 -11.16 -11.31
CA ASN A 132 2.89 -11.65 -12.18
C ASN A 132 3.27 -12.95 -12.90
N SER A 133 4.52 -13.09 -13.35
CA SER A 133 5.01 -14.30 -14.01
C SER A 133 4.95 -15.52 -13.08
N LEU A 134 5.23 -15.34 -11.79
CA LEU A 134 5.13 -16.40 -10.78
C LEU A 134 3.69 -16.79 -10.49
N ASN A 135 2.78 -15.83 -10.47
CA ASN A 135 1.35 -16.12 -10.35
C ASN A 135 0.83 -16.95 -11.51
N LEU A 136 1.23 -16.61 -12.75
CA LEU A 136 0.87 -17.41 -13.92
C LEU A 136 1.44 -18.83 -13.85
N LYS A 137 2.71 -18.99 -13.44
CA LYS A 137 3.29 -20.32 -13.24
C LYS A 137 2.56 -21.12 -12.16
N ASN A 138 2.22 -20.50 -11.04
CA ASN A 138 1.49 -21.16 -9.96
C ASN A 138 0.07 -21.55 -10.37
N LEU A 139 -0.57 -20.80 -11.26
CA LEU A 139 -1.86 -21.18 -11.85
C LEU A 139 -1.70 -22.36 -12.81
N LEU A 140 -0.67 -22.36 -13.66
CA LEU A 140 -0.44 -23.42 -14.63
C LEU A 140 -0.02 -24.76 -14.02
N ILE A 141 0.64 -24.75 -12.85
CA ILE A 141 1.06 -25.98 -12.14
C ILE A 141 -0.08 -26.59 -11.29
N LYS A 142 -1.10 -25.80 -10.95
CA LYS A 142 -2.26 -26.24 -10.15
C LYS A 142 -3.45 -26.74 -10.98
N CYS A 143 -3.32 -26.76 -12.31
CA CYS A 143 -4.25 -27.39 -13.24
C CYS A 143 -3.73 -28.78 -13.64
#